data_AF-X0XHJ8-F1
#
_entry.id   AF-X0XHJ8-F1
#
_cell.length_a   1.000
_cell.length_b   1.000
_cell.length_c   1.000
_cell.angle_alpha   90.00
_cell.angle_beta   90.00
_cell.angle_gamma   90.00
#
_symmetry.space_group_name_H-M   'P 1'
#
loop_
_entity.id
_entity.type
_entity.pdbx_description
1 polymer ?
#
loop_
_entity_poly.entity_id
_entity_poly.type
_entity_poly.pdbx_seq_one_letter_code
_entity_poly.pdbx_strand_id
1 'polypeptide(L)' 'GQWTRAKSFDTFCPVGPRIVKDVDPEDLTIKLWLNGELKQSSNTARMIFPVDELISFISQVMPLEKD' A
#
# COMPACT_ATOMS: atom_id res chain seq x y z
N GLY A 1 11.54 18.87 -6.55
CA GLY A 1 10.44 19.49 -5.78
C GLY A 1 9.89 18.48 -4.79
N GLN A 2 9.24 18.92 -3.72
CA GLN A 2 8.65 18.03 -2.72
C GLN A 2 7.36 17.38 -3.26
N TRP A 3 7.14 16.09 -2.96
CA TRP A 3 5.98 15.34 -3.47
C TRP A 3 4.73 15.47 -2.63
N THR A 4 4.82 16.00 -1.41
CA THR A 4 3.67 16.21 -0.51
C THR A 4 2.52 16.94 -1.22
N ARG A 5 2.82 18.04 -1.92
CA ARG A 5 1.81 18.80 -2.68
C ARG A 5 1.14 17.97 -3.76
N ALA A 6 1.88 17.11 -4.46
CA ALA A 6 1.35 16.32 -5.58
C ALA A 6 0.54 15.09 -5.13
N LYS A 7 0.67 14.68 -3.85
CA LYS A 7 0.08 13.44 -3.32
C LYS A 7 -0.97 13.66 -2.22
N SER A 8 -1.31 14.91 -1.89
CA SER A 8 -2.17 15.24 -0.74
C SER A 8 -3.39 16.10 -1.10
N PHE A 9 -3.79 16.15 -2.38
CA PHE A 9 -5.06 16.77 -2.74
C PHE A 9 -6.24 15.95 -2.22
N ASP A 10 -7.36 16.61 -1.98
CA ASP A 10 -8.62 15.93 -1.65
C ASP A 10 -8.90 14.82 -2.66
N THR A 11 -9.38 13.67 -2.17
CA THR A 11 -9.69 12.44 -2.93
C THR A 11 -8.50 11.59 -3.43
N PHE A 12 -7.23 11.99 -3.22
CA PHE A 12 -6.07 11.28 -3.81
C PHE A 12 -5.61 10.01 -3.08
N CYS A 13 -6.24 9.66 -1.95
CA CYS A 13 -5.95 8.44 -1.20
C CYS A 13 -7.23 7.62 -0.96
N PRO A 14 -7.77 6.94 -1.99
CA PRO A 14 -8.87 6.00 -1.78
C PRO A 14 -8.39 4.80 -0.95
N VAL A 15 -9.09 4.48 0.15
CA VAL A 15 -8.80 3.37 1.07
C VAL A 15 -10.09 2.57 1.33
N GLY A 16 -10.03 1.25 1.21
CA GLY A 16 -11.19 0.36 1.42
C GLY A 16 -11.18 -0.87 0.51
N PRO A 17 -12.29 -1.64 0.42
CA PRO A 17 -13.60 -1.39 1.06
C PRO A 17 -13.68 -1.84 2.53
N ARG A 18 -12.68 -2.56 3.04
CA ARG A 18 -12.60 -3.06 4.43
C ARG A 18 -11.17 -3.48 4.77
N ILE A 19 -10.89 -3.59 6.06
CA ILE A 19 -9.66 -4.22 6.57
C ILE A 19 -9.95 -5.72 6.80
N VAL A 20 -9.02 -6.57 6.37
CA VAL A 20 -9.10 -8.03 6.56
C VAL A 20 -7.97 -8.45 7.50
N LYS A 21 -8.27 -9.37 8.42
CA LYS A 21 -7.29 -9.95 9.36
C LYS A 21 -6.92 -11.36 8.91
N ASP A 22 -5.84 -11.88 9.48
CA ASP A 22 -5.40 -13.28 9.31
C ASP A 22 -5.14 -13.67 7.85
N VAL A 23 -4.52 -12.75 7.10
CA VAL A 23 -4.09 -12.94 5.71
C VAL A 23 -2.57 -12.89 5.67
N ASP A 24 -1.97 -13.81 4.91
CA ASP A 24 -0.55 -13.76 4.57
C ASP A 24 -0.29 -12.62 3.56
N PRO A 25 0.47 -11.57 3.93
CA PRO A 25 0.73 -10.45 3.04
C PRO A 25 1.76 -10.77 1.94
N GLU A 26 2.48 -11.88 2.02
CA GLU A 26 3.65 -12.15 1.17
C GLU A 26 3.31 -12.79 -0.19
N ASP A 27 2.08 -13.30 -0.39
CA ASP A 27 1.65 -13.90 -1.67
C ASP A 27 0.21 -13.52 -2.05
N LEU A 28 -0.01 -12.24 -2.34
CA LEU A 28 -1.29 -11.68 -2.75
C LEU A 28 -1.20 -11.08 -4.15
N THR A 29 -2.16 -11.45 -5.00
CA THR A 29 -2.29 -10.86 -6.34
C THR A 29 -2.86 -9.45 -6.26
N ILE A 30 -2.20 -8.50 -6.94
CA ILE A 30 -2.63 -7.09 -7.05
C ILE A 30 -2.95 -6.79 -8.51
N LYS A 31 -4.11 -6.19 -8.77
CA LYS A 31 -4.54 -5.80 -10.12
C LYS A 31 -5.25 -4.45 -10.11
N LEU A 32 -5.07 -3.69 -11.19
CA LEU A 32 -5.77 -2.43 -11.44
C LEU A 32 -6.42 -2.46 -12.82
N TRP A 33 -7.69 -2.07 -12.86
CA TRP A 33 -8.45 -1.90 -14.10
C TRP A 33 -8.84 -0.43 -14.27
N LEU A 34 -8.72 0.06 -15.50
CA LEU A 34 -9.20 1.37 -15.91
C LEU A 34 -10.25 1.16 -17.00
N ASN A 35 -11.49 1.56 -16.74
CA ASN A 35 -12.61 1.39 -17.68
C ASN A 35 -12.74 -0.06 -18.20
N GLY A 36 -12.51 -1.04 -17.34
CA GLY A 36 -12.54 -2.47 -17.68
C GLY A 36 -11.26 -3.03 -18.29
N GLU A 37 -10.29 -2.19 -18.66
CA GLU A 37 -9.01 -2.63 -19.21
C GLU A 37 -7.97 -2.86 -18.10
N LEU A 38 -7.30 -4.01 -18.11
CA LEU A 38 -6.23 -4.31 -17.15
C LEU A 38 -5.01 -3.42 -17.43
N LYS A 39 -4.62 -2.57 -16.46
CA LYS A 39 -3.45 -1.67 -16.57
C LYS A 39 -2.29 -2.08 -15.66
N GLN A 40 -2.55 -2.74 -14.53
CA GLN A 40 -1.51 -3.26 -13.66
C GLN A 40 -1.86 -4.67 -13.18
N SER A 41 -0.85 -5.54 -13.11
CA SER A 41 -0.98 -6.90 -12.58
C SER A 41 0.35 -7.34 -11.97
N SER A 42 0.36 -7.62 -10.66
CA SER A 42 1.54 -8.04 -9.92
C SER A 42 1.15 -8.97 -8.76
N ASN A 43 2.15 -9.33 -7.94
CA ASN A 43 1.99 -10.10 -6.71
C ASN A 43 2.91 -9.52 -5.62
N THR A 44 2.48 -9.55 -4.35
CA THR A 44 3.27 -9.04 -3.21
C THR A 44 4.56 -9.83 -2.96
N ALA A 45 4.68 -11.07 -3.43
CA ALA A 45 5.92 -11.85 -3.42
C ALA A 45 7.06 -11.21 -4.24
N ARG A 46 6.75 -10.17 -5.02
CA ARG A 46 7.73 -9.36 -5.77
C ARG A 46 8.16 -8.09 -5.05
N MET A 47 7.70 -7.86 -3.83
CA MET A 47 8.14 -6.72 -3.03
C MET A 47 9.66 -6.83 -2.80
N ILE A 48 10.36 -5.71 -2.98
CA ILE A 48 11.81 -5.63 -2.70
C ILE A 48 12.06 -5.69 -1.19
N PHE A 49 11.14 -5.15 -0.40
CA PHE A 49 11.14 -5.15 1.05
C PHE A 49 9.81 -5.75 1.54
N PRO A 50 9.80 -6.80 2.37
CA PRO A 50 8.58 -7.41 2.91
C PRO A 50 7.84 -6.46 3.86
N VAL A 51 6.61 -6.81 4.22
CA VAL A 51 5.72 -5.89 4.99
C VAL A 51 6.26 -5.63 6.40
N ASP A 52 6.83 -6.64 7.06
CA ASP A 52 7.43 -6.53 8.38
C ASP A 52 8.67 -5.61 8.38
N GLU A 53 9.48 -5.66 7.34
CA GLU A 53 10.63 -4.75 7.16
C GLU A 53 10.17 -3.30 7.01
N LEU A 54 9.14 -3.04 6.20
CA LEU A 54 8.58 -1.70 6.03
C LEU A 54 8.07 -1.13 7.37
N ILE A 55 7.35 -1.94 8.16
CA ILE A 55 6.85 -1.53 9.49
C ILE A 55 8.03 -1.23 10.41
N SER A 56 9.02 -2.13 10.48
CA SER A 56 10.23 -1.96 11.30
C SER A 56 10.97 -0.68 10.94
N PHE A 57 11.22 -0.43 9.65
CA PHE A 57 11.94 0.74 9.18
C PHE A 57 11.23 2.05 9.52
N ILE A 58 9.92 2.14 9.24
CA ILE A 58 9.14 3.36 9.50
C ILE A 58 9.08 3.64 11.02
N SER A 59 8.94 2.60 11.85
CA SER A 59 8.85 2.75 13.31
C SER A 59 10.11 3.34 13.97
N GLN A 60 11.27 3.24 13.31
CA GLN A 60 12.51 3.84 13.77
C GLN A 60 12.62 5.34 13.43
N VAL A 61 11.81 5.81 12.48
CA VAL A 61 11.78 7.22 12.04
C VAL A 61 10.70 8.01 12.80
N MET A 62 9.54 7.40 13.03
CA MET A 62 8.42 8.03 13.72
C MET A 62 7.57 7.01 14.49
N PRO A 63 6.92 7.39 15.60
CA PRO A 63 5.96 6.51 16.27
C PRO A 63 4.79 6.18 15.33
N LEU A 64 4.31 4.94 15.40
CA LEU A 64 3.08 4.50 14.74
C LEU A 64 1.95 4.56 15.76
N GLU A 65 0.93 5.37 15.47
CA GLU A 65 -0.25 5.50 16.34
C GLU A 65 -1.23 4.35 16.13
N LYS A 66 -1.95 4.00 17.19
CA LYS A 66 -3.12 3.13 17.10
C LYS A 66 -4.34 4.01 16.82
N ASP A 67 -5.30 3.44 16.10
CA ASP A 67 -6.66 4.00 16.03
C ASP A 67 -7.33 4.03 17.42
#